data_AF-A0A0R2C904-F1
#
_entry.id   AF-A0A0R2C904-F1
#
_cell.length_a   1.000
_cell.length_b   1.000
_cell.length_c   1.000
_cell.angle_alpha   90.00
_cell.angle_beta   90.00
_cell.angle_gamma   90.00
#
_symmetry.space_group_name_H-M   'P 1'
#
loop_
_entity.id
_entity.type
_entity.pdbx_description
1 polymer ?
#
loop_
_entity_poly.entity_id
_entity_poly.type
_entity_poly.pdbx_seq_one_letter_code
_entity_poly.pdbx_strand_id
1 'polypeptide(L)'
;MEKLKNRLDAFSDAIIAIIITIMVLNIPPVLHDSLHNYLQLGKSVSIYFISFIFIANMWYQHGTAFSEITTMTYRIVILDMLFLMPLSLMPLLTNMMASNTTTITVVLYGALQLVVNLLFRFLTKAIVHLQYTEATEMRQVYQKIYGNTNRVMDALSLATLVVAFVQPEFSLFVFLAYPIVMFLLNSSARQEMYDVAALPTEQQHDFTQLSGNDLRDFRKAQREFLRNAQEAITNGQPPTDKDATNTSAASGVAEKATKPQAPGVPPSISSWLDQNVDPTRQRQIYARFANMTPEQRAAMEARVAQRMQRWFDQRHVNRNHHHTPQQR
;
A
#
# COMPACT_ATOMS: atom_id res chain seq x y z
N MET A 1 26.45 3.01 -6.31
CA MET A 1 25.33 2.10 -6.64
C MET A 1 24.04 2.87 -6.91
N GLU A 2 23.74 3.93 -6.15
CA GLU A 2 22.57 4.82 -6.38
C GLU A 2 22.48 5.39 -7.81
N LYS A 3 23.59 5.89 -8.37
CA LYS A 3 23.63 6.35 -9.77
C LYS A 3 23.22 5.28 -10.80
N LEU A 4 23.48 4.00 -10.54
CA LEU A 4 23.09 2.91 -11.44
C LEU A 4 21.60 2.61 -11.32
N LYS A 5 21.04 2.67 -10.11
CA LYS A 5 19.60 2.56 -9.88
C LYS A 5 18.84 3.65 -10.66
N ASN A 6 19.20 4.92 -10.44
CA ASN A 6 18.49 6.03 -11.08
C ASN A 6 18.58 5.97 -12.62
N ARG A 7 19.69 5.48 -13.18
CA ARG A 7 19.84 5.27 -14.62
C ARG A 7 18.95 4.13 -15.13
N LEU A 8 18.80 3.05 -14.37
CA LEU A 8 17.95 1.93 -14.76
C LEU A 8 16.48 2.35 -14.68
N ASP A 9 16.07 3.00 -13.59
CA ASP A 9 14.69 3.52 -13.41
C ASP A 9 14.30 4.40 -14.60
N ALA A 10 15.15 5.38 -14.95
CA ALA A 10 14.93 6.27 -16.10
C ALA A 10 14.91 5.54 -17.45
N PHE A 11 15.71 4.47 -17.60
CA PHE A 11 15.75 3.68 -18.83
C PHE A 11 14.47 2.86 -19.02
N SER A 12 14.00 2.20 -17.96
CA SER A 12 12.77 1.39 -17.99
C SER A 12 11.54 2.28 -18.19
N ASP A 13 11.49 3.45 -17.55
CA ASP A 13 10.47 4.47 -17.78
C ASP A 13 10.43 4.94 -19.24
N ALA A 14 11.60 5.21 -19.83
CA ALA A 14 11.69 5.63 -21.24
C ALA A 14 11.15 4.54 -22.19
N ILE A 15 11.49 3.27 -21.94
CA ILE A 15 10.98 2.15 -22.74
C ILE A 15 9.46 2.05 -22.62
N ILE A 16 8.92 2.13 -21.39
CA ILE A 16 7.47 2.05 -21.17
C ILE A 16 6.73 3.21 -21.86
N ALA A 17 7.27 4.43 -21.79
CA ALA A 17 6.71 5.59 -22.48
C ALA A 17 6.71 5.41 -24.02
N ILE A 18 7.77 4.84 -24.59
CA ILE A 18 7.84 4.52 -26.03
C ILE A 18 6.80 3.46 -26.39
N ILE A 19 6.61 2.42 -25.57
CA ILE A 19 5.60 1.38 -25.81
C ILE A 19 4.20 2.01 -25.87
N ILE A 20 3.87 2.87 -24.91
CA ILE A 20 2.58 3.58 -24.86
C ILE A 20 2.36 4.44 -26.12
N THR A 21 3.38 5.17 -26.56
CA THR A 21 3.26 6.03 -27.75
C THR A 21 3.15 5.23 -29.05
N ILE A 22 3.91 4.15 -29.20
CA ILE A 22 3.81 3.26 -30.38
C ILE A 22 2.41 2.62 -30.47
N MET A 23 1.77 2.32 -29.33
CA MET A 23 0.41 1.77 -29.35
C MET A 23 -0.60 2.71 -29.97
N VAL A 24 -0.59 4.01 -29.62
CA VAL A 24 -1.56 4.98 -30.17
C VAL A 24 -1.29 5.25 -31.65
N LEU A 25 -0.02 5.27 -32.06
CA LEU A 25 0.38 5.48 -33.45
C LEU A 25 -0.03 4.30 -34.36
N ASN A 26 -0.26 3.11 -33.80
CA ASN A 26 -0.70 1.93 -34.54
C ASN A 26 -2.22 1.81 -34.67
N ILE A 27 -3.01 2.79 -34.22
CA ILE A 27 -4.46 2.78 -34.44
C ILE A 27 -4.73 3.09 -35.93
N PRO A 28 -5.40 2.21 -36.68
CA PRO A 28 -5.63 2.43 -38.10
C PRO A 28 -6.54 3.65 -38.33
N PRO A 29 -6.16 4.59 -39.22
CA PRO A 29 -7.01 5.72 -39.56
C PRO A 29 -8.20 5.27 -40.41
N VAL A 30 -9.28 6.06 -40.38
CA VAL A 30 -10.43 5.85 -41.27
C VAL A 30 -10.05 6.33 -42.67
N LEU A 31 -9.95 5.41 -43.62
CA LEU A 31 -9.57 5.70 -45.01
C LEU A 31 -10.77 5.96 -45.93
N HIS A 32 -11.96 5.48 -45.54
CA HIS A 32 -13.18 5.63 -46.32
C HIS A 32 -14.32 6.12 -45.42
N ASP A 33 -15.11 7.06 -45.92
CA ASP A 33 -16.24 7.63 -45.20
C ASP A 33 -17.41 6.63 -45.16
N SER A 34 -17.52 5.90 -44.06
CA SER A 34 -18.68 5.04 -43.79
C SER A 34 -18.87 4.85 -42.28
N LEU A 35 -20.14 4.75 -41.85
CA LEU A 35 -20.48 4.50 -40.44
C LEU A 35 -19.81 3.23 -39.90
N HIS A 36 -19.69 2.19 -40.74
CA HIS A 36 -19.01 0.95 -40.37
C HIS A 36 -17.53 1.17 -40.00
N ASN A 37 -16.82 1.99 -40.77
CA ASN A 37 -15.40 2.27 -40.50
C ASN A 37 -15.21 3.07 -39.19
N TYR A 38 -16.13 3.99 -38.88
CA TYR A 38 -16.11 4.71 -37.60
C TYR A 38 -16.38 3.78 -36.40
N LEU A 39 -17.28 2.81 -36.54
CA LEU A 39 -17.52 1.80 -35.51
C LEU A 39 -16.28 0.91 -35.30
N GLN A 40 -15.60 0.52 -36.37
CA GLN A 40 -14.36 -0.24 -36.30
C GLN A 40 -13.21 0.56 -35.65
N LEU A 41 -13.13 1.87 -35.92
CA LEU A 41 -12.22 2.76 -35.21
C LEU A 41 -12.54 2.78 -33.71
N GLY A 42 -13.81 2.92 -33.34
CA GLY A 42 -14.25 2.88 -31.94
C GLY A 42 -13.83 1.59 -31.22
N LYS A 43 -13.95 0.44 -31.88
CA LYS A 43 -13.44 -0.84 -31.37
C LYS A 43 -11.92 -0.83 -31.21
N SER A 44 -11.18 -0.34 -32.20
CA SER A 44 -9.71 -0.27 -32.17
C SER A 44 -9.21 0.65 -31.05
N VAL A 45 -9.83 1.81 -30.88
CA VAL A 45 -9.56 2.76 -29.80
C VAL A 45 -9.87 2.13 -28.45
N SER A 46 -10.98 1.40 -28.32
CA SER A 46 -11.32 0.67 -27.09
C SER A 46 -10.26 -0.35 -26.73
N ILE A 47 -9.79 -1.15 -27.70
CA ILE A 47 -8.71 -2.12 -27.51
C ILE A 47 -7.40 -1.46 -27.12
N TYR A 48 -7.06 -0.32 -27.74
CA TYR A 48 -5.94 0.51 -27.32
C TYR A 48 -6.05 0.95 -25.86
N PHE A 49 -7.21 1.47 -25.43
CA PHE A 49 -7.42 1.90 -24.04
C PHE A 49 -7.21 0.76 -23.04
N ILE A 50 -7.60 -0.48 -23.38
CA ILE A 50 -7.30 -1.67 -22.56
C ILE A 50 -5.80 -1.81 -22.33
N SER A 51 -5.04 -1.85 -23.42
CA SER A 51 -3.60 -2.06 -23.38
C SER A 51 -2.88 -0.90 -22.69
N PHE A 52 -3.36 0.34 -22.91
CA PHE A 52 -2.86 1.52 -22.21
C PHE A 52 -2.99 1.37 -20.71
N ILE A 53 -4.18 1.02 -20.21
CA ILE A 53 -4.42 0.89 -18.76
C ILE A 53 -3.64 -0.29 -18.18
N PHE A 54 -3.52 -1.39 -18.93
CA PHE A 54 -2.66 -2.50 -18.54
C PHE A 54 -1.20 -2.05 -18.36
N ILE A 55 -0.62 -1.37 -19.35
CA ILE A 55 0.77 -0.90 -19.28
C ILE A 55 0.94 0.19 -18.22
N ALA A 56 -0.01 1.11 -18.06
CA ALA A 56 0.01 2.12 -17.00
C ALA A 56 -0.02 1.50 -15.59
N ASN A 57 -0.82 0.44 -15.40
CA ASN A 57 -0.81 -0.34 -14.16
C ASN A 57 0.55 -1.03 -13.95
N MET A 58 1.14 -1.58 -15.00
CA MET A 58 2.47 -2.21 -14.92
C MET A 58 3.56 -1.21 -14.60
N TRP A 59 3.53 -0.02 -15.21
CA TRP A 59 4.42 1.09 -14.90
C TRP A 59 4.33 1.50 -13.43
N TYR A 60 3.10 1.67 -12.92
CA TYR A 60 2.89 2.02 -11.52
C TYR A 60 3.43 0.94 -10.56
N GLN A 61 3.12 -0.34 -10.85
CA GLN A 61 3.61 -1.46 -10.05
C GLN A 61 5.14 -1.54 -10.08
N HIS A 62 5.74 -1.31 -11.25
CA HIS A 62 7.18 -1.28 -11.46
C HIS A 62 7.82 -0.16 -10.63
N GLY A 63 7.36 1.09 -10.76
CA GLY A 63 7.85 2.20 -9.95
C GLY A 63 7.71 1.95 -8.45
N THR A 64 6.60 1.34 -8.03
CA THR A 64 6.37 0.95 -6.62
C THR A 64 7.39 -0.10 -6.16
N ALA A 65 7.63 -1.15 -6.95
CA ALA A 65 8.60 -2.19 -6.61
C ALA A 65 10.04 -1.63 -6.57
N PHE A 66 10.39 -0.75 -7.51
CA PHE A 66 11.72 -0.14 -7.59
C PHE A 66 11.95 0.93 -6.52
N SER A 67 10.88 1.50 -5.94
CA SER A 67 10.98 2.40 -4.78
C SER A 67 11.52 1.70 -3.52
N GLU A 68 11.37 0.38 -3.41
CA GLU A 68 11.87 -0.42 -2.29
C GLU A 68 13.36 -0.78 -2.42
N ILE A 69 13.97 -0.60 -3.61
CA ILE A 69 15.35 -1.00 -3.86
C ILE A 69 16.32 0.03 -3.25
N THR A 70 17.07 -0.38 -2.23
CA THR A 70 18.18 0.43 -1.67
C THR A 70 19.50 0.21 -2.42
N THR A 71 19.74 -1.01 -2.90
CA THR A 71 20.99 -1.43 -3.55
C THR A 71 20.69 -2.21 -4.82
N MET A 72 21.26 -1.76 -5.94
CA MET A 72 21.07 -2.39 -7.25
C MET A 72 22.01 -3.58 -7.42
N THR A 73 21.46 -4.73 -7.79
CA THR A 73 22.23 -5.96 -8.07
C THR A 73 22.10 -6.33 -9.55
N TYR A 74 23.16 -6.89 -10.15
CA TYR A 74 23.15 -7.32 -11.55
C TYR A 74 21.99 -8.28 -11.91
N ARG A 75 21.58 -9.14 -10.97
CA ARG A 75 20.40 -10.01 -11.12
C ARG A 75 19.10 -9.24 -11.36
N ILE A 76 18.91 -8.11 -10.68
CA ILE A 76 17.71 -7.26 -10.85
C ILE A 76 17.73 -6.64 -12.25
N VAL A 77 18.89 -6.16 -12.70
CA VAL A 77 19.06 -5.62 -14.06
C VAL A 77 18.64 -6.63 -15.12
N ILE A 78 19.10 -7.89 -15.02
CA ILE A 78 18.71 -8.94 -15.97
C ILE A 78 17.20 -9.20 -15.93
N LEU A 79 16.63 -9.33 -14.73
CA LEU A 79 15.19 -9.59 -14.59
C LEU A 79 14.34 -8.45 -15.13
N ASP A 80 14.79 -7.20 -14.98
CA ASP A 80 14.14 -6.02 -15.55
C ASP A 80 14.21 -6.04 -17.09
N MET A 81 15.36 -6.35 -17.68
CA MET A 81 15.48 -6.52 -19.13
C MET A 81 14.58 -7.65 -19.67
N LEU A 82 14.54 -8.78 -18.95
CA LEU A 82 13.67 -9.90 -19.30
C LEU A 82 12.19 -9.53 -19.19
N PHE A 83 11.81 -8.66 -18.25
CA PHE A 83 10.46 -8.13 -18.12
C PHE A 83 10.10 -7.16 -19.26
N LEU A 84 10.99 -6.23 -19.60
CA LEU A 84 10.76 -5.22 -20.63
C LEU A 84 10.69 -5.81 -22.05
N MET A 85 11.41 -6.90 -22.31
CA MET A 85 11.42 -7.57 -23.61
C MET A 85 10.00 -7.97 -24.10
N PRO A 86 9.21 -8.80 -23.40
CA PRO A 86 7.84 -9.11 -23.81
C PRO A 86 6.90 -7.91 -23.68
N LEU A 87 7.13 -7.00 -22.71
CA LEU A 87 6.33 -5.78 -22.62
C LEU A 87 6.44 -4.95 -23.92
N SER A 88 7.62 -4.92 -24.55
CA SER A 88 7.84 -4.23 -25.82
C SER A 88 7.08 -4.82 -27.01
N LEU A 89 6.56 -6.05 -26.89
CA LEU A 89 5.73 -6.70 -27.91
C LEU A 89 4.23 -6.35 -27.78
N MET A 90 3.83 -5.66 -26.70
CA MET A 90 2.44 -5.25 -26.48
C MET A 90 1.84 -4.44 -27.65
N PRO A 91 2.56 -3.49 -28.31
CA PRO A 91 1.98 -2.74 -29.42
C PRO A 91 1.61 -3.61 -30.61
N LEU A 92 2.45 -4.60 -30.93
CA LEU A 92 2.21 -5.55 -31.99
C LEU A 92 0.92 -6.35 -31.74
N LEU A 93 0.80 -6.98 -30.57
CA LEU A 93 -0.37 -7.82 -30.29
C LEU A 93 -1.65 -7.01 -30.07
N THR A 94 -1.53 -5.78 -29.55
CA THR A 94 -2.66 -4.85 -29.45
C THR A 94 -3.19 -4.50 -30.85
N ASN A 95 -2.30 -4.16 -31.78
CA ASN A 95 -2.68 -3.87 -33.16
C ASN A 95 -3.26 -5.10 -33.88
N MET A 96 -2.67 -6.28 -33.70
CA MET A 96 -3.21 -7.53 -34.26
C MET A 96 -4.62 -7.82 -33.76
N MET A 97 -4.88 -7.64 -32.46
CA MET A 97 -6.20 -7.84 -31.87
C MET A 97 -7.22 -6.77 -32.28
N ALA A 98 -6.78 -5.52 -32.43
CA ALA A 98 -7.59 -4.39 -32.88
C ALA A 98 -8.00 -4.51 -34.36
N SER A 99 -7.07 -4.91 -35.22
CA SER A 99 -7.32 -5.09 -36.66
C SER A 99 -8.19 -6.30 -36.94
N ASN A 100 -7.94 -7.43 -36.29
CA ASN A 100 -8.74 -8.64 -36.46
C ASN A 100 -8.89 -9.41 -35.14
N THR A 101 -10.07 -9.34 -34.54
CA THR A 101 -10.39 -10.03 -33.28
C THR A 101 -10.78 -11.48 -33.56
N THR A 102 -9.78 -12.36 -33.57
CA THR A 102 -9.95 -13.81 -33.72
C THR A 102 -9.52 -14.51 -32.43
N THR A 103 -9.86 -15.79 -32.28
CA THR A 103 -9.36 -16.62 -31.19
C THR A 103 -7.84 -16.55 -31.05
N ILE A 104 -7.12 -16.60 -32.16
CA ILE A 104 -5.65 -16.58 -32.16
C ILE A 104 -5.12 -15.24 -31.64
N THR A 105 -5.65 -14.11 -32.12
CA THR A 105 -5.15 -12.79 -31.71
C THR A 105 -5.46 -12.49 -30.25
N VAL A 106 -6.63 -12.90 -29.76
CA VAL A 106 -7.00 -12.75 -28.34
C VAL A 106 -6.16 -13.66 -27.44
N VAL A 107 -5.92 -14.92 -27.83
CA VAL A 107 -5.08 -15.86 -27.07
C VAL A 107 -3.63 -15.39 -27.03
N LEU A 108 -3.06 -14.94 -28.15
CA LEU A 108 -1.70 -14.40 -28.18
C LEU A 108 -1.56 -13.19 -27.27
N TYR A 109 -2.53 -12.27 -27.33
CA TYR A 109 -2.56 -11.09 -26.47
C TYR A 109 -2.61 -11.47 -24.99
N GLY A 110 -3.55 -12.34 -24.59
CA GLY A 110 -3.66 -12.81 -23.21
C GLY A 110 -2.45 -13.60 -22.73
N ALA A 111 -1.84 -14.42 -23.60
CA ALA A 111 -0.61 -15.15 -23.30
C ALA A 111 0.56 -14.18 -23.06
N LEU A 112 0.70 -13.13 -23.87
CA LEU A 112 1.74 -12.12 -23.65
C LEU A 112 1.53 -11.38 -22.33
N GLN A 113 0.30 -10.96 -22.02
CA GLN A 113 0.00 -10.35 -20.71
C GLN A 113 0.37 -11.28 -19.55
N LEU A 114 0.08 -12.58 -19.67
CA LEU A 114 0.42 -13.57 -18.66
C LEU A 114 1.94 -13.69 -18.50
N VAL A 115 2.70 -13.76 -19.61
CA VAL A 115 4.16 -13.79 -19.57
C VAL A 115 4.74 -12.53 -18.91
N VAL A 116 4.24 -11.34 -19.27
CA VAL A 116 4.64 -10.06 -18.68
C VAL A 116 4.38 -10.06 -17.17
N ASN A 117 3.19 -10.47 -16.74
CA ASN A 117 2.83 -10.57 -15.31
C ASN A 117 3.73 -11.56 -14.56
N LEU A 118 4.01 -12.73 -15.14
CA LEU A 118 4.88 -13.74 -14.51
C LEU A 118 6.31 -13.23 -14.34
N LEU A 119 6.89 -12.62 -15.38
CA LEU A 119 8.25 -12.08 -15.31
C LEU A 119 8.34 -10.93 -14.30
N PHE A 120 7.32 -10.07 -14.26
CA PHE A 120 7.24 -9.02 -13.26
C PHE A 120 7.10 -9.57 -11.83
N ARG A 121 6.40 -10.69 -11.63
CA ARG A 121 6.36 -11.41 -10.34
C ARG A 121 7.72 -11.93 -9.93
N PHE A 122 8.49 -12.51 -10.86
CA PHE A 122 9.84 -12.96 -10.56
C PHE A 122 10.76 -11.79 -10.21
N LEU A 123 10.66 -10.67 -10.93
CA LEU A 123 11.39 -9.44 -10.63
C LEU A 123 11.04 -8.91 -9.23
N THR A 124 9.75 -8.76 -8.93
CA THR A 124 9.28 -8.29 -7.62
C THR A 124 9.71 -9.23 -6.51
N LYS A 125 9.64 -10.55 -6.72
CA LYS A 125 10.11 -11.53 -5.73
C LYS A 125 11.60 -11.37 -5.46
N ALA A 126 12.41 -11.18 -6.49
CA ALA A 126 13.85 -10.96 -6.33
C ALA A 126 14.15 -9.66 -5.56
N ILE A 127 13.40 -8.59 -5.83
CA ILE A 127 13.52 -7.31 -5.10
C ILE A 127 13.16 -7.48 -3.63
N VAL A 128 11.99 -8.06 -3.35
CA VAL A 128 11.48 -8.22 -1.98
C VAL A 128 12.40 -9.12 -1.14
N HIS A 129 12.89 -10.23 -1.68
CA HIS A 129 13.82 -11.12 -0.95
C HIS A 129 15.22 -10.54 -0.80
N LEU A 130 15.57 -9.50 -1.57
CA LEU A 130 16.84 -8.79 -1.38
C LEU A 130 16.77 -7.81 -0.21
N GLN A 131 15.62 -7.18 0.00
CA GLN A 131 15.46 -6.08 0.96
C GLN A 131 14.88 -6.53 2.30
N TYR A 132 14.10 -7.60 2.33
CA TYR A 132 13.38 -8.06 3.52
C TYR A 132 13.68 -9.52 3.80
N THR A 133 13.68 -9.89 5.08
CA THR A 133 13.79 -11.28 5.56
C THR A 133 12.54 -11.74 6.29
N GLU A 134 11.81 -10.81 6.92
CA GLU A 134 10.60 -11.10 7.69
C GLU A 134 9.37 -11.26 6.79
N ALA A 135 8.60 -12.32 7.01
CA ALA A 135 7.45 -12.66 6.16
C ALA A 135 6.31 -11.62 6.23
N THR A 136 6.16 -10.94 7.36
CA THR A 136 5.17 -9.88 7.58
C THR A 136 5.47 -8.65 6.74
N GLU A 137 6.72 -8.20 6.70
CA GLU A 137 7.17 -7.05 5.90
C GLU A 137 7.07 -7.34 4.41
N MET A 138 7.53 -8.52 3.97
CA MET A 138 7.37 -8.97 2.59
C MET A 138 5.90 -8.92 2.14
N ARG A 139 4.98 -9.38 3.00
CA ARG A 139 3.54 -9.38 2.69
C ARG A 139 3.00 -7.96 2.53
N GLN A 140 3.41 -7.02 3.38
CA GLN A 140 3.00 -5.62 3.26
C GLN A 140 3.49 -5.00 1.94
N VAL A 141 4.74 -5.27 1.55
CA VAL A 141 5.30 -4.80 0.27
C VAL A 141 4.57 -5.42 -0.92
N TYR A 142 4.27 -6.72 -0.88
CA TYR A 142 3.47 -7.36 -1.93
C TYR A 142 2.06 -6.77 -2.03
N GLN A 143 1.42 -6.43 -0.90
CA GLN A 143 0.13 -5.75 -0.89
C GLN A 143 0.22 -4.33 -1.44
N LYS A 144 1.32 -3.61 -1.19
CA LYS A 144 1.58 -2.28 -1.77
C LYS A 144 1.71 -2.35 -3.29
N ILE A 145 2.45 -3.33 -3.80
CA ILE A 145 2.70 -3.48 -5.24
C ILE A 145 1.44 -3.96 -5.97
N TYR A 146 0.80 -5.04 -5.51
CA TYR A 146 -0.28 -5.70 -6.27
C TYR A 146 -1.70 -5.48 -5.72
N GLY A 147 -1.85 -4.94 -4.51
CA GLY A 147 -3.12 -4.91 -3.80
C GLY A 147 -3.45 -6.22 -3.07
N ASN A 148 -4.45 -6.18 -2.20
CA ASN A 148 -4.81 -7.32 -1.32
C ASN A 148 -5.43 -8.51 -2.08
N THR A 149 -5.92 -8.30 -3.30
CA THR A 149 -6.69 -9.29 -4.08
C THR A 149 -5.84 -10.01 -5.13
N ASN A 150 -4.52 -9.83 -5.13
CA ASN A 150 -3.60 -10.25 -6.19
C ASN A 150 -3.76 -11.73 -6.65
N ARG A 151 -3.87 -12.68 -5.71
CA ARG A 151 -3.97 -14.12 -6.05
C ARG A 151 -5.27 -14.49 -6.76
N VAL A 152 -6.38 -13.87 -6.38
CA VAL A 152 -7.68 -14.08 -7.04
C VAL A 152 -7.62 -13.52 -8.47
N MET A 153 -6.87 -12.44 -8.66
CA MET A 153 -6.73 -11.77 -9.96
C MET A 153 -5.83 -12.54 -10.94
N ASP A 154 -4.78 -13.20 -10.45
CA ASP A 154 -4.01 -14.15 -11.27
C ASP A 154 -4.86 -15.31 -11.76
N ALA A 155 -5.64 -15.90 -10.86
CA ALA A 155 -6.55 -16.98 -11.19
C ALA A 155 -7.59 -16.53 -12.23
N LEU A 156 -8.11 -15.31 -12.09
CA LEU A 156 -9.07 -14.74 -13.05
C LEU A 156 -8.42 -14.49 -14.42
N SER A 157 -7.19 -13.97 -14.45
CA SER A 157 -6.46 -13.74 -15.71
C SER A 157 -6.20 -15.06 -16.46
N LEU A 158 -5.80 -16.11 -15.73
CA LEU A 158 -5.60 -17.44 -16.31
C LEU A 158 -6.93 -18.05 -16.78
N ALA A 159 -7.99 -17.92 -15.98
CA ALA A 159 -9.33 -18.39 -16.38
C ALA A 159 -9.81 -17.67 -17.66
N THR A 160 -9.57 -16.36 -17.76
CA THR A 160 -9.95 -15.56 -18.94
C THR A 160 -9.22 -16.02 -20.20
N LEU A 161 -7.93 -16.38 -20.07
CA LEU A 161 -7.16 -16.97 -21.16
C LEU A 161 -7.73 -18.32 -21.61
N VAL A 162 -8.16 -19.18 -20.68
CA VAL A 162 -8.80 -20.46 -21.01
C VAL A 162 -10.14 -20.24 -21.72
N VAL A 163 -10.95 -19.30 -21.23
CA VAL A 163 -12.24 -18.93 -21.86
C VAL A 163 -12.03 -18.36 -23.27
N ALA A 164 -10.88 -17.70 -23.53
CA ALA A 164 -10.60 -17.10 -24.83
C ALA A 164 -10.54 -18.12 -25.97
N PHE A 165 -10.23 -19.39 -25.69
CA PHE A 165 -10.24 -20.47 -26.69
C PHE A 165 -11.66 -20.81 -27.18
N VAL A 166 -12.69 -20.56 -26.36
CA VAL A 166 -14.08 -20.90 -26.65
C VAL A 166 -14.90 -19.66 -27.02
N GLN A 167 -14.67 -18.54 -26.32
CA GLN A 167 -15.44 -17.30 -26.43
C GLN A 167 -14.51 -16.07 -26.43
N PRO A 168 -13.79 -15.81 -27.54
CA PRO A 168 -12.78 -14.73 -27.60
C PRO A 168 -13.38 -13.33 -27.42
N GLU A 169 -14.60 -13.09 -27.91
CA GLU A 169 -15.27 -11.80 -27.73
C GLU A 169 -15.59 -11.52 -26.25
N PHE A 170 -16.05 -12.53 -25.52
CA PHE A 170 -16.32 -12.40 -24.08
C PHE A 170 -15.02 -12.18 -23.30
N SER A 171 -13.96 -12.94 -23.60
CA SER A 171 -12.66 -12.75 -22.96
C SER A 171 -12.10 -11.35 -23.20
N LEU A 172 -12.39 -10.71 -24.33
CA LEU A 172 -12.01 -9.32 -24.59
C LEU A 172 -12.66 -8.36 -23.59
N PHE A 173 -13.95 -8.52 -23.29
CA PHE A 173 -14.63 -7.71 -22.27
C PHE A 173 -14.02 -7.92 -20.88
N VAL A 174 -13.63 -9.15 -20.53
CA VAL A 174 -13.01 -9.43 -19.24
C VAL A 174 -11.59 -8.86 -19.17
N PHE A 175 -10.78 -9.01 -20.23
CA PHE A 175 -9.47 -8.36 -20.37
C PHE A 175 -9.58 -6.83 -20.35
N LEU A 176 -10.71 -6.25 -20.79
CA LEU A 176 -11.00 -4.81 -20.75
C LEU A 176 -11.39 -4.33 -19.35
N ALA A 177 -12.36 -5.00 -18.72
CA ALA A 177 -12.88 -4.58 -17.43
C ALA A 177 -11.83 -4.75 -16.32
N TYR A 178 -10.98 -5.77 -16.43
CA TYR A 178 -10.02 -6.13 -15.39
C TYR A 178 -9.00 -5.02 -15.05
N PRO A 179 -8.22 -4.45 -16.00
CA PRO A 179 -7.24 -3.41 -15.71
C PRO A 179 -7.90 -2.13 -15.19
N ILE A 180 -9.10 -1.80 -15.68
CA ILE A 180 -9.87 -0.62 -15.28
C ILE A 180 -10.32 -0.76 -13.83
N VAL A 181 -11.00 -1.86 -13.52
CA VAL A 181 -11.47 -2.16 -12.16
C VAL A 181 -10.28 -2.21 -11.21
N MET A 182 -9.17 -2.81 -11.63
CA MET A 182 -7.94 -2.86 -10.83
C MET A 182 -7.36 -1.47 -10.58
N PHE A 183 -7.29 -0.61 -11.60
CA PHE A 183 -6.81 0.76 -11.47
C PHE A 183 -7.68 1.56 -10.49
N LEU A 184 -9.01 1.46 -10.61
CA LEU A 184 -9.97 2.21 -9.78
C LEU A 184 -10.09 1.68 -8.35
N LEU A 185 -10.10 0.36 -8.15
CA LEU A 185 -10.18 -0.24 -6.82
C LEU A 185 -8.86 -0.11 -6.07
N ASN A 186 -7.73 -0.22 -6.77
CA ASN A 186 -6.44 -0.04 -6.13
C ASN A 186 -6.07 1.44 -5.96
N SER A 187 -6.57 2.39 -6.76
CA SER A 187 -6.27 3.82 -6.55
C SER A 187 -6.70 4.31 -5.16
N SER A 188 -7.83 3.81 -4.67
CA SER A 188 -8.33 4.14 -3.33
C SER A 188 -7.45 3.53 -2.23
N ALA A 189 -7.04 2.26 -2.36
CA ALA A 189 -6.10 1.63 -1.43
C ALA A 189 -4.67 2.23 -1.49
N ARG A 190 -4.26 2.74 -2.66
CA ARG A 190 -2.93 3.33 -2.92
C ARG A 190 -2.81 4.74 -2.35
N GLN A 191 -3.88 5.54 -2.43
CA GLN A 191 -3.90 6.90 -1.88
C GLN A 191 -3.83 6.90 -0.34
N GLU A 192 -4.44 5.90 0.29
CA GLU A 192 -4.33 5.70 1.75
C GLU A 192 -2.89 5.58 2.25
N MET A 193 -1.99 4.93 1.49
CA MET A 193 -0.59 4.79 1.92
C MET A 193 0.20 6.09 1.79
N TYR A 194 -0.09 6.92 0.79
CA TYR A 194 0.54 8.24 0.66
C TYR A 194 0.05 9.21 1.73
N ASP A 195 -1.25 9.18 2.05
CA ASP A 195 -1.82 10.00 3.11
C ASP A 195 -1.23 9.63 4.48
N VAL A 196 -1.01 8.34 4.75
CA VAL A 196 -0.34 7.86 5.98
C VAL A 196 1.14 8.25 5.98
N ALA A 197 1.86 8.13 4.86
CA ALA A 197 3.26 8.53 4.77
C ALA A 197 3.48 10.05 4.95
N ALA A 198 2.45 10.86 4.71
CA ALA A 198 2.45 12.30 4.97
C ALA A 198 2.16 12.66 6.44
N LEU A 199 1.73 11.70 7.27
CA LEU A 199 1.53 11.91 8.70
C LEU A 199 2.87 12.01 9.45
N PRO A 200 2.95 12.77 10.55
CA PRO A 200 4.11 12.74 11.45
C PRO A 200 4.46 11.31 11.87
N THR A 201 5.75 10.97 11.95
CA THR A 201 6.27 9.60 12.13
C THR A 201 5.63 8.83 13.31
N GLU A 202 5.22 9.52 14.36
CA GLU A 202 4.52 8.91 15.50
C GLU A 202 3.10 8.40 15.15
N GLN A 203 2.38 9.09 14.27
CA GLN A 203 1.01 8.71 13.88
C GLN A 203 0.98 7.57 12.86
N GLN A 204 2.04 7.43 12.06
CA GLN A 204 2.20 6.30 11.12
C GLN A 204 2.18 4.95 11.85
N HIS A 205 2.72 4.93 13.06
CA HIS A 205 2.86 3.71 13.87
C HIS A 205 1.53 3.26 14.51
N ASP A 206 0.59 4.17 14.76
CA ASP A 206 -0.77 3.84 15.21
C ASP A 206 -1.66 3.43 14.02
N PHE A 207 -1.50 4.08 12.85
CA PHE A 207 -2.23 3.72 11.63
C PHE A 207 -1.88 2.31 11.12
N THR A 208 -0.62 1.90 11.25
CA THR A 208 -0.17 0.56 10.84
C THR A 208 -0.69 -0.58 11.72
N GLN A 209 -1.27 -0.28 12.89
CA GLN A 209 -1.84 -1.26 13.80
C GLN A 209 -3.36 -1.45 13.63
N LEU A 210 -4.03 -0.60 12.84
CA LEU A 210 -5.47 -0.68 12.61
C LEU A 210 -5.82 -1.82 11.65
N SER A 211 -6.89 -2.56 11.96
CA SER A 211 -7.44 -3.58 11.05
C SER A 211 -8.03 -2.92 9.80
N GLY A 212 -8.06 -3.64 8.67
CA GLY A 212 -8.56 -3.11 7.40
C GLY A 212 -10.03 -2.64 7.43
N ASN A 213 -10.83 -3.13 8.38
CA ASN A 213 -12.19 -2.64 8.62
C ASN A 213 -12.21 -1.35 9.44
N ASP A 214 -11.41 -1.28 10.52
CA ASP A 214 -11.30 -0.10 11.38
C ASP A 214 -10.77 1.12 10.61
N LEU A 215 -9.86 0.88 9.66
CA LEU A 215 -9.33 1.92 8.77
C LEU A 215 -10.41 2.51 7.85
N ARG A 216 -11.39 1.70 7.44
CA ARG A 216 -12.51 2.14 6.59
C ARG A 216 -13.50 2.97 7.40
N ASP A 217 -13.80 2.55 8.62
CA ASP A 217 -14.73 3.24 9.51
C ASP A 217 -14.18 4.60 9.96
N PHE A 218 -12.89 4.66 10.31
CA PHE A 218 -12.18 5.91 10.62
C PHE A 218 -12.28 6.92 9.46
N ARG A 219 -12.04 6.48 8.22
CA ARG A 219 -12.13 7.33 7.02
C ARG A 219 -13.55 7.76 6.67
N LYS A 220 -14.56 6.94 7.04
CA LYS A 220 -15.96 7.29 6.85
C LYS A 220 -16.34 8.43 7.79
N ALA A 221 -15.95 8.32 9.06
CA ALA A 221 -16.13 9.35 10.07
C ALA A 221 -15.40 10.67 9.71
N GLN A 222 -14.16 10.58 9.21
CA GLN A 222 -13.39 11.77 8.80
C GLN A 222 -14.03 12.51 7.62
N ARG A 223 -14.51 11.78 6.59
CA ARG A 223 -15.20 12.38 5.44
C ARG A 223 -16.52 13.01 5.81
N GLU A 224 -17.30 12.37 6.68
CA GLU A 224 -18.55 12.94 7.19
C GLU A 224 -18.28 14.22 7.99
N PHE A 225 -17.23 14.25 8.82
CA PHE A 225 -16.85 15.47 9.52
C PHE A 225 -16.44 16.61 8.58
N LEU A 226 -15.58 16.36 7.60
CA LEU A 226 -15.16 17.38 6.64
C LEU A 226 -16.34 17.91 5.82
N ARG A 227 -17.27 17.02 5.42
CA ARG A 227 -18.49 17.41 4.71
C ARG A 227 -19.39 18.27 5.60
N ASN A 228 -19.61 17.86 6.85
CA ASN A 228 -20.43 18.60 7.81
C ASN A 228 -19.80 19.94 8.19
N ALA A 229 -18.47 19.99 8.35
CA ALA A 229 -17.72 21.23 8.61
C ALA A 229 -17.81 22.19 7.42
N GLN A 230 -17.76 21.66 6.19
CA GLN A 230 -17.89 22.47 4.98
C GLN A 230 -19.34 22.93 4.76
N GLU A 231 -20.34 22.09 5.04
CA GLU A 231 -21.76 22.46 5.07
C GLU A 231 -22.04 23.52 6.15
N ALA A 232 -21.43 23.42 7.32
CA ALA A 232 -21.48 24.40 8.41
C ALA A 232 -20.88 25.75 7.99
N ILE A 233 -19.73 25.75 7.31
CA ILE A 233 -19.10 26.95 6.75
C ILE A 233 -19.97 27.58 5.64
N THR A 234 -20.56 26.75 4.79
CA THR A 234 -21.38 27.21 3.64
C THR A 234 -22.72 27.78 4.10
N ASN A 235 -23.29 27.24 5.18
CA ASN A 235 -24.57 27.67 5.74
C ASN A 235 -24.42 28.71 6.88
N GLY A 236 -23.19 29.17 7.18
CA GLY A 236 -22.93 30.18 8.21
C GLY A 236 -23.24 29.72 9.65
N GLN A 237 -23.40 28.42 9.88
CA GLN A 237 -23.74 27.83 11.18
C GLN A 237 -22.47 27.17 11.74
N PRO A 238 -21.96 27.51 12.93
CA PRO A 238 -20.81 26.82 13.51
C PRO A 238 -21.15 25.33 13.75
N PRO A 239 -20.20 24.39 13.54
CA PRO A 239 -20.43 22.97 13.74
C PRO A 239 -20.89 22.71 15.18
N THR A 240 -21.96 21.93 15.35
CA THR A 240 -22.58 21.73 16.66
C THR A 240 -21.85 20.65 17.46
N ASP A 241 -21.86 20.75 18.79
CA ASP A 241 -21.15 19.84 19.72
C ASP A 241 -21.49 18.35 19.52
N LYS A 242 -22.65 18.06 18.92
CA LYS A 242 -23.07 16.69 18.56
C LYS A 242 -22.29 16.10 17.38
N ASP A 243 -21.80 16.94 16.48
CA ASP A 243 -20.94 16.53 15.35
C ASP A 243 -19.52 16.20 15.83
N ALA A 244 -19.06 16.84 16.91
CA ALA A 244 -17.78 16.58 17.57
C ALA A 244 -17.77 15.29 18.40
N THR A 245 -18.92 14.86 18.94
CA THR A 245 -19.02 13.60 19.71
C THR A 245 -18.83 12.33 18.87
N ASN A 246 -19.17 12.35 17.58
CA ASN A 246 -18.84 11.25 16.67
C ASN A 246 -17.34 11.21 16.33
N THR A 247 -16.65 12.34 16.48
CA THR A 247 -15.19 12.41 16.42
C THR A 247 -14.57 11.86 17.70
N SER A 248 -15.17 11.99 18.90
CA SER A 248 -14.63 11.43 20.16
C SER A 248 -14.32 9.92 20.10
N ALA A 249 -15.09 9.15 19.33
CA ALA A 249 -14.83 7.73 19.10
C ALA A 249 -13.62 7.47 18.17
N ALA A 250 -13.34 8.38 17.22
CA ALA A 250 -12.20 8.31 16.28
C ALA A 250 -10.95 9.04 16.80
N SER A 251 -11.12 10.12 17.56
CA SER A 251 -10.07 10.83 18.29
C SER A 251 -9.70 10.09 19.57
N GLY A 252 -10.54 9.22 20.12
CA GLY A 252 -10.11 8.29 21.18
C GLY A 252 -9.00 7.31 20.76
N VAL A 253 -8.80 7.14 19.44
CA VAL A 253 -7.69 6.36 18.86
C VAL A 253 -6.44 7.23 18.67
N ALA A 254 -6.59 8.50 18.26
CA ALA A 254 -5.46 9.44 18.08
C ALA A 254 -5.03 10.18 19.38
N GLU A 255 -5.90 10.28 20.39
CA GLU A 255 -5.67 10.88 21.72
C GLU A 255 -4.90 9.91 22.66
N LYS A 256 -4.24 8.91 22.08
CA LYS A 256 -3.20 8.12 22.76
C LYS A 256 -1.78 8.62 22.48
N ALA A 257 -1.60 9.56 21.55
CA ALA A 257 -0.29 10.04 21.12
C ALA A 257 -0.01 11.49 21.54
N THR A 258 -0.23 11.85 22.81
CA THR A 258 0.61 12.75 23.61
C THR A 258 -0.01 12.92 25.00
N LYS A 259 0.66 12.45 26.06
CA LYS A 259 0.19 12.68 27.43
C LYS A 259 0.59 14.07 27.91
N PRO A 260 -0.32 14.86 28.52
CA PRO A 260 0.08 15.93 29.41
C PRO A 260 0.83 15.30 30.60
N GLN A 261 2.00 15.82 30.95
CA GLN A 261 2.63 15.48 32.23
C GLN A 261 1.63 15.75 33.36
N ALA A 262 1.33 14.74 34.16
CA ALA A 262 0.45 14.89 35.31
C ALA A 262 1.11 15.85 36.32
N PRO A 263 0.43 16.93 36.76
CA PRO A 263 1.02 17.91 37.66
C PRO A 263 1.42 17.25 38.99
N GLY A 264 2.72 17.26 39.28
CA GLY A 264 3.28 16.81 40.55
C GLY A 264 3.80 15.36 40.60
N VAL A 265 4.03 14.69 39.47
CA VAL A 265 4.72 13.38 39.42
C VAL A 265 6.13 13.53 38.85
N PRO A 266 7.19 13.00 39.51
CA PRO A 266 8.55 13.07 38.99
C PRO A 266 8.73 12.38 37.63
N PRO A 267 9.60 12.91 36.75
CA PRO A 267 9.81 12.37 35.40
C PRO A 267 10.27 10.90 35.36
N SER A 268 11.01 10.44 36.37
CA SER A 268 11.50 9.06 36.46
C SER A 268 10.37 8.05 36.75
N ILE A 269 9.30 8.49 37.42
CA ILE A 269 8.15 7.64 37.76
C ILE A 269 7.14 7.63 36.61
N SER A 270 6.89 8.78 35.98
CA SER A 270 5.99 8.86 34.82
C SER A 270 6.49 7.99 33.67
N SER A 271 7.78 8.09 33.33
CA SER A 271 8.42 7.29 32.28
C SER A 271 8.39 5.78 32.57
N TRP A 272 8.56 5.37 33.83
CA TRP A 272 8.45 3.95 34.21
C TRP A 272 7.00 3.45 34.11
N LEU A 273 6.02 4.24 34.56
CA LEU A 273 4.60 3.90 34.47
C LEU A 273 4.15 3.76 33.02
N ASP A 274 4.64 4.65 32.14
CA ASP A 274 4.35 4.62 30.70
C ASP A 274 4.82 3.33 30.04
N GLN A 275 5.95 2.77 30.48
CA GLN A 275 6.54 1.57 29.89
C GLN A 275 6.02 0.26 30.49
N ASN A 276 5.50 0.27 31.73
CA ASN A 276 5.28 -0.96 32.50
C ASN A 276 3.87 -1.12 33.07
N VAL A 277 2.96 -0.16 32.90
CA VAL A 277 1.61 -0.17 33.50
C VAL A 277 0.53 0.17 32.48
N ASP A 278 -0.57 -0.60 32.48
CA ASP A 278 -1.72 -0.41 31.59
C ASP A 278 -2.32 1.02 31.69
N PRO A 279 -2.76 1.62 30.56
CA PRO A 279 -3.32 2.98 30.50
C PRO A 279 -4.45 3.26 31.51
N THR A 280 -5.27 2.26 31.81
CA THR A 280 -6.43 2.37 32.72
C THR A 280 -5.98 2.49 34.18
N ARG A 281 -5.01 1.65 34.60
CA ARG A 281 -4.43 1.72 35.95
C ARG A 281 -3.57 2.96 36.14
N GLN A 282 -2.91 3.38 35.07
CA GLN A 282 -2.06 4.56 35.10
C GLN A 282 -2.86 5.85 35.38
N ARG A 283 -4.04 6.02 34.76
CA ARG A 283 -4.95 7.14 35.05
C ARG A 283 -5.35 7.20 36.53
N GLN A 284 -5.61 6.04 37.15
CA GLN A 284 -5.95 5.96 38.58
C GLN A 284 -4.77 6.36 39.48
N ILE A 285 -3.55 6.00 39.10
CA ILE A 285 -2.33 6.37 39.83
C ILE A 285 -2.11 7.89 39.74
N TYR A 286 -2.22 8.47 38.54
CA TYR A 286 -2.07 9.92 38.36
C TYR A 286 -3.15 10.74 39.10
N ALA A 287 -4.40 10.28 39.10
CA ALA A 287 -5.46 10.91 39.88
C ALA A 287 -5.20 10.88 41.40
N ARG A 288 -4.56 9.82 41.91
CA ARG A 288 -4.15 9.74 43.32
C ARG A 288 -3.04 10.74 43.66
N PHE A 289 -2.06 10.92 42.76
CA PHE A 289 -0.98 11.89 42.98
C PHE A 289 -1.47 13.34 43.03
N ALA A 290 -2.45 13.69 42.19
CA ALA A 290 -3.02 15.04 42.16
C ALA A 290 -3.60 15.47 43.53
N ASN A 291 -4.15 14.51 44.29
CA ASN A 291 -4.86 14.78 45.55
C ASN A 291 -4.02 14.53 46.83
N MET A 292 -2.74 14.17 46.71
CA MET A 292 -1.85 13.89 47.86
C MET A 292 -1.16 15.16 48.38
N THR A 293 -0.95 15.23 49.70
CA THR A 293 -0.12 16.28 50.34
C THR A 293 1.37 16.10 50.00
N PRO A 294 2.21 17.14 50.08
CA PRO A 294 3.63 17.05 49.72
C PRO A 294 4.40 15.96 50.49
N GLU A 295 4.11 15.76 51.78
CA GLU A 295 4.71 14.67 52.58
C GLU A 295 4.28 13.27 52.12
N GLN A 296 3.01 13.10 51.73
CA GLN A 296 2.50 11.84 51.21
C GLN A 296 3.09 11.49 49.84
N ARG A 297 3.36 12.52 49.01
CA ARG A 297 4.03 12.35 47.71
C ARG A 297 5.46 11.85 47.92
N ALA A 298 6.25 12.48 48.79
CA ALA A 298 7.63 12.08 49.08
C ALA A 298 7.71 10.63 49.62
N ALA A 299 6.80 10.24 50.52
CA ALA A 299 6.76 8.87 51.06
C ALA A 299 6.37 7.82 50.00
N MET A 300 5.47 8.16 49.08
CA MET A 300 5.05 7.29 47.97
C MET A 300 6.17 7.16 46.93
N GLU A 301 6.85 8.26 46.61
CA GLU A 301 8.01 8.28 45.71
C GLU A 301 9.14 7.39 46.21
N ALA A 302 9.49 7.47 47.49
CA ALA A 302 10.49 6.60 48.10
C ALA A 302 10.10 5.10 48.00
N ARG A 303 8.82 4.77 48.19
CA ARG A 303 8.32 3.38 48.04
C ARG A 303 8.36 2.91 46.59
N VAL A 304 8.00 3.77 45.64
CA VAL A 304 8.03 3.44 44.20
C VAL A 304 9.47 3.26 43.73
N ALA A 305 10.38 4.16 44.11
CA ALA A 305 11.80 4.05 43.82
C ALA A 305 12.41 2.74 44.39
N GLN A 306 12.10 2.40 45.64
CA GLN A 306 12.57 1.15 46.26
C GLN A 306 12.01 -0.10 45.56
N ARG A 307 10.78 -0.02 45.04
CA ARG A 307 10.14 -1.12 44.29
C ARG A 307 10.68 -1.25 42.86
N MET A 308 10.98 -0.12 42.21
CA MET A 308 11.68 -0.08 40.92
C MET A 308 13.07 -0.70 41.04
N GLN A 309 13.85 -0.32 42.07
CA GLN A 309 15.17 -0.88 42.33
C GLN A 309 15.12 -2.41 42.44
N ARG A 310 14.24 -2.94 43.29
CA ARG A 310 14.05 -4.39 43.47
C ARG A 310 13.63 -5.11 42.18
N TRP A 311 12.83 -4.46 41.34
CA TRP A 311 12.40 -5.03 40.07
C TRP A 311 13.53 -5.10 39.04
N PHE A 312 14.41 -4.09 39.00
CA PHE A 312 15.61 -4.13 38.17
C PHE A 312 16.59 -5.21 38.66
N ASP A 313 16.82 -5.30 39.97
CA ASP A 313 17.68 -6.32 40.57
C ASP A 313 17.21 -7.75 40.22
N GLN A 314 15.89 -8.00 40.23
CA GLN A 314 15.32 -9.29 39.83
C GLN A 314 15.48 -9.60 38.33
N ARG A 315 15.42 -8.60 37.44
CA ARG A 315 15.65 -8.79 36.00
C ARG A 315 17.11 -9.04 35.65
N HIS A 316 18.06 -8.47 36.41
CA HIS A 316 19.49 -8.73 36.20
C HIS A 316 19.89 -10.16 36.59
N VAL A 317 19.25 -10.75 37.62
CA VAL A 317 19.50 -12.15 38.02
C VAL A 317 19.01 -13.15 36.96
N ASN A 318 17.87 -12.88 36.29
CA ASN A 318 17.34 -13.74 35.24
C ASN A 318 18.09 -13.64 33.90
N ARG A 319 18.83 -12.55 33.64
CA ARG A 319 19.60 -12.39 32.39
C ARG A 319 20.92 -13.18 32.39
N ASN A 320 21.47 -13.48 33.57
CA ASN A 320 22.72 -14.25 33.71
C ASN A 320 22.54 -15.77 33.65
N HIS A 321 21.30 -16.29 33.62
CA HIS A 321 21.01 -17.73 33.56
C HIS A 321 20.82 -18.27 32.12
N HIS A 322 21.04 -17.46 31.08
CA HIS A 322 20.85 -17.88 29.66
C HIS A 322 22.12 -17.86 28.80
N HIS A 323 23.30 -17.73 29.42
CA HIS A 323 24.57 -17.97 28.74
C HIS A 323 25.39 -19.03 29.49
N THR A 324 25.07 -20.29 29.20
CA THR A 324 26.04 -21.39 29.32
C THR A 324 26.21 -21.96 27.90
N PRO A 325 27.38 -21.81 27.25
CA PRO A 325 27.62 -22.47 25.98
C PRO A 325 27.78 -23.97 26.25
N GLN A 326 26.88 -24.79 25.72
CA GLN A 326 27.11 -26.23 25.66
C GLN A 326 28.26 -26.49 24.68
N GLN A 327 29.45 -26.75 25.23
CA GLN A 327 30.48 -27.53 24.56
C GLN A 327 30.05 -29.01 24.58
N ARG A 328 29.93 -29.62 23.41
CA ARG A 328 30.43 -30.96 23.10
C ARG A 328 30.40 -31.22 21.60
#